data_AF-A0A1X6ZYF7-F1
#
_entry.id   AF-A0A1X6ZYF7-F1
#
_cell.length_a   1.000
_cell.length_b   1.000
_cell.length_c   1.000
_cell.angle_alpha   90.00
_cell.angle_beta   90.00
_cell.angle_gamma   90.00
#
_symmetry.space_group_name_H-M   'P 1'
#
loop_
_entity.id
_entity.type
_entity.pdbx_description
1 polymer ?
#
loop_
_entity_poly.entity_id
_entity_poly.type
_entity_poly.pdbx_seq_one_letter_code
_entity_poly.pdbx_strand_id
1 'polypeptide(L)'
;MLNSNSIKKWLTQAFEVIYYLSGEGSWKLLAHEKLILMAAIENLVPDERELLRQQLHQDFFVERTNNRISVLRFYEAHEDLRVQGIDFEDRWIRVHMLVNGKKQICNVNVYRGLVFSVETRSPRKTYKGTEIRVVKVVDGNGADSFTRAIDRQEHGTG
;
A
#
# COMPACT_ATOMS: atom_id res chain seq x y z
N MET A 1 -11.46 36.04 -4.05
CA MET A 1 -10.18 35.40 -3.70
C MET A 1 -10.41 33.89 -3.62
N LEU A 2 -9.69 33.09 -4.40
CA LEU A 2 -9.78 31.62 -4.28
C LEU A 2 -9.17 31.20 -2.94
N ASN A 3 -9.92 30.42 -2.17
CA ASN A 3 -9.47 29.86 -0.89
C ASN A 3 -8.26 28.94 -1.14
N SER A 4 -7.20 29.05 -0.33
CA SER A 4 -5.98 28.24 -0.43
C SER A 4 -6.27 26.73 -0.46
N ASN A 5 -7.28 26.28 0.30
CA ASN A 5 -7.70 24.88 0.31
C ASN A 5 -8.32 24.43 -1.03
N SER A 6 -9.05 25.32 -1.70
CA SER A 6 -9.63 25.03 -3.02
C SER A 6 -8.54 24.87 -4.07
N ILE A 7 -7.50 25.73 -4.04
CA ILE A 7 -6.37 25.64 -4.98
C ILE A 7 -5.60 24.33 -4.79
N LYS A 8 -5.33 23.95 -3.53
CA LYS A 8 -4.66 22.67 -3.22
C LYS A 8 -5.45 21.49 -3.76
N LYS A 9 -6.77 21.45 -3.53
CA LYS A 9 -7.65 20.39 -4.04
C LYS A 9 -7.60 20.27 -5.56
N TRP A 10 -7.66 21.39 -6.28
CA TRP A 10 -7.55 21.41 -7.74
C TRP A 10 -6.21 20.89 -8.24
N LEU A 11 -5.10 21.30 -7.61
CA LEU A 11 -3.76 20.84 -7.98
C LEU A 11 -3.61 19.33 -7.73
N THR A 12 -4.10 18.82 -6.60
CA THR A 12 -4.11 17.39 -6.29
C THR A 12 -4.88 16.60 -7.35
N GLN A 13 -6.10 17.04 -7.68
CA GLN A 13 -6.91 16.36 -8.71
C GLN A 13 -6.25 16.38 -10.09
N ALA A 14 -5.66 17.52 -10.49
CA ALA A 14 -4.94 17.61 -11.75
C ALA A 14 -3.74 16.67 -11.80
N PHE A 15 -2.98 16.58 -10.70
CA PHE A 15 -1.85 15.67 -10.55
C PHE A 15 -2.28 14.20 -10.64
N GLU A 16 -3.36 13.82 -9.97
CA GLU A 16 -3.90 12.45 -10.01
C GLU A 16 -4.39 12.07 -11.40
N VAL A 17 -5.00 13.00 -12.13
CA VAL A 17 -5.37 12.79 -13.54
C VAL A 17 -4.12 12.53 -14.39
N ILE A 18 -3.02 13.25 -14.18
CA ILE A 18 -1.76 13.01 -14.89
C ILE A 18 -1.24 11.58 -14.60
N TYR A 19 -1.20 11.18 -13.33
CA TYR A 19 -0.78 9.83 -12.92
C TYR A 19 -1.67 8.74 -13.49
N TYR A 20 -2.98 8.99 -13.54
CA TYR A 20 -3.92 8.08 -14.16
C TYR A 20 -3.66 7.92 -15.66
N LEU A 21 -3.45 9.03 -16.38
CA LEU A 21 -3.16 9.03 -17.82
C LEU A 21 -1.81 8.40 -18.16
N SER A 22 -0.80 8.53 -17.28
CA SER A 22 0.50 7.85 -17.44
C SER A 22 0.45 6.35 -17.07
N GLY A 23 -0.64 5.89 -16.45
CA GLY A 23 -0.78 4.51 -15.96
C GLY A 23 -0.03 4.23 -14.65
N GLU A 24 0.45 5.29 -13.99
CA GLU A 24 1.16 5.30 -12.72
C GLU A 24 0.22 5.53 -11.53
N GLY A 25 -1.09 5.66 -11.75
CA GLY A 25 -2.05 5.73 -10.67
C GLY A 25 -3.48 5.34 -11.04
N SER A 26 -4.32 5.13 -10.04
CA SER A 26 -5.77 4.89 -10.22
C SER A 26 -6.54 4.92 -8.91
N TRP A 27 -7.82 5.23 -8.96
CA TRP A 27 -8.78 5.13 -7.84
C TRP A 27 -9.20 3.70 -7.46
N LYS A 28 -8.46 2.68 -7.91
CA LYS A 28 -8.74 1.28 -7.63
C LYS A 28 -7.47 0.50 -7.40
N LEU A 29 -7.51 -0.43 -6.47
CA LEU A 29 -6.50 -1.47 -6.34
C LEU A 29 -6.60 -2.45 -7.50
N LEU A 30 -5.46 -2.92 -7.98
CA LEU A 30 -5.36 -4.05 -8.89
C LEU A 30 -5.67 -5.35 -8.13
N ALA A 31 -6.03 -6.40 -8.87
CA ALA A 31 -6.42 -7.67 -8.28
C ALA A 31 -5.37 -8.25 -7.31
N HIS A 32 -4.09 -8.21 -7.67
CA HIS A 32 -3.01 -8.70 -6.80
C HIS A 32 -2.74 -7.77 -5.62
N GLU A 33 -2.82 -6.44 -5.81
CA GLU A 33 -2.69 -5.46 -4.71
C GLU A 33 -3.77 -5.71 -3.66
N LYS A 34 -5.03 -5.86 -4.10
CA LYS A 34 -6.16 -6.20 -3.24
C LYS A 34 -5.97 -7.54 -2.55
N LEU A 35 -5.53 -8.58 -3.26
CA LEU A 35 -5.29 -9.90 -2.67
C LEU A 35 -4.25 -9.84 -1.54
N ILE A 36 -3.10 -9.20 -1.80
CA ILE A 36 -2.01 -9.08 -0.83
C ILE A 36 -2.49 -8.29 0.39
N LEU A 37 -3.13 -7.15 0.15
CA LEU A 37 -3.60 -6.26 1.20
C LEU A 37 -4.66 -6.94 2.09
N MET A 38 -5.67 -7.57 1.49
CA MET A 38 -6.71 -8.27 2.24
C MET A 38 -6.12 -9.44 3.04
N ALA A 39 -5.16 -10.19 2.47
CA ALA A 39 -4.50 -11.26 3.21
C ALA A 39 -3.73 -10.74 4.44
N ALA A 40 -3.06 -9.59 4.32
CA ALA A 40 -2.40 -8.94 5.44
C ALA A 40 -3.41 -8.52 6.53
N ILE A 41 -4.51 -7.88 6.12
CA ILE A 41 -5.55 -7.39 7.03
C ILE A 41 -6.26 -8.53 7.76
N GLU A 42 -6.63 -9.62 7.05
CA GLU A 42 -7.33 -10.76 7.66
C GLU A 42 -6.49 -11.52 8.70
N ASN A 43 -5.17 -11.31 8.72
CA ASN A 43 -4.27 -11.90 9.72
C ASN A 43 -4.18 -11.09 11.03
N LEU A 44 -4.81 -9.91 11.09
CA LEU A 44 -4.85 -9.08 12.29
C LEU A 44 -5.95 -9.52 13.26
N VAL A 45 -5.88 -9.01 14.50
CA VAL A 45 -6.94 -9.22 15.48
C VAL A 45 -8.24 -8.54 15.00
N PRO A 46 -9.43 -8.99 15.47
CA PRO A 46 -10.72 -8.57 14.89
C PRO A 46 -10.93 -7.06 14.79
N ASP A 47 -10.58 -6.31 15.83
CA ASP A 47 -10.82 -4.86 15.89
C ASP A 47 -9.94 -4.10 14.89
N GLU A 48 -8.64 -4.41 14.86
CA GLU A 48 -7.68 -3.82 13.90
C GLU A 48 -8.08 -4.13 12.46
N ARG A 49 -8.46 -5.39 12.21
CA ARG A 49 -8.91 -5.85 10.90
C ARG A 49 -10.13 -5.07 10.41
N GLU A 50 -11.13 -4.91 11.27
CA GLU A 50 -12.36 -4.21 10.90
C GLU A 50 -12.09 -2.73 10.59
N LEU A 51 -11.28 -2.06 11.42
CA LEU A 51 -10.86 -0.67 11.15
C LEU A 51 -10.14 -0.54 9.80
N LEU A 52 -9.15 -1.39 9.51
CA LEU A 52 -8.44 -1.34 8.23
C LEU A 52 -9.35 -1.70 7.04
N ARG A 53 -10.33 -2.59 7.21
CA ARG A 53 -11.34 -2.87 6.17
C ARG A 53 -12.22 -1.65 5.91
N GLN A 54 -12.66 -0.96 6.96
CA GLN A 54 -13.45 0.26 6.84
C GLN A 54 -12.67 1.38 6.16
N GLN A 55 -11.37 1.50 6.41
CA GLN A 55 -10.51 2.43 5.68
C GLN A 55 -10.58 2.20 4.17
N LEU A 56 -10.53 0.94 3.70
CA LEU A 56 -10.59 0.62 2.27
C LEU A 56 -11.95 0.86 1.61
N HIS A 57 -12.98 1.25 2.35
CA HIS A 57 -14.26 1.72 1.80
C HIS A 57 -14.29 3.23 1.54
N GLN A 58 -13.31 3.97 2.07
CA GLN A 58 -13.18 5.40 1.80
C GLN A 58 -12.66 5.64 0.38
N ASP A 59 -12.80 6.88 -0.10
CA ASP A 59 -12.19 7.28 -1.36
C ASP A 59 -10.67 7.46 -1.20
N PHE A 60 -9.91 6.79 -2.06
CA PHE A 60 -8.46 6.92 -2.11
C PHE A 60 -7.94 6.87 -3.55
N PHE A 61 -6.75 7.41 -3.73
CA PHE A 61 -5.96 7.26 -4.94
C PHE A 61 -4.79 6.31 -4.70
N VAL A 62 -4.54 5.39 -5.63
CA VAL A 62 -3.35 4.52 -5.60
C VAL A 62 -2.30 5.12 -6.51
N GLU A 63 -1.21 5.58 -5.92
CA GLU A 63 -0.01 6.04 -6.60
C GLU A 63 0.96 4.86 -6.77
N ARG A 64 1.47 4.59 -7.97
CA ARG A 64 2.31 3.44 -8.27
C ARG A 64 3.70 3.88 -8.68
N THR A 65 4.64 3.70 -7.79
CA THR A 65 6.04 4.09 -7.96
C THR A 65 6.89 2.87 -8.32
N ASN A 66 7.82 3.07 -9.27
CA ASN A 66 8.82 2.07 -9.67
C ASN A 66 8.23 0.69 -10.06
N ASN A 67 6.97 0.65 -10.54
CA ASN A 67 6.21 -0.55 -10.90
C ASN A 67 6.09 -1.63 -9.80
N ARG A 68 6.45 -1.32 -8.56
CA ARG A 68 6.57 -2.31 -7.47
C ARG A 68 5.94 -1.84 -6.16
N ILE A 69 5.86 -0.54 -5.94
CA ILE A 69 5.30 0.06 -4.74
C ILE A 69 3.99 0.75 -5.14
N SER A 70 2.93 0.43 -4.42
CA SER A 70 1.63 1.07 -4.57
C SER A 70 1.28 1.75 -3.26
N VAL A 71 1.18 3.07 -3.26
CA VAL A 71 0.87 3.91 -2.09
C VAL A 71 -0.59 4.34 -2.15
N LEU A 72 -1.33 4.13 -1.07
CA LEU A 72 -2.72 4.55 -0.94
C LEU A 72 -2.77 5.95 -0.32
N ARG A 73 -3.46 6.87 -1.01
CA ARG A 73 -3.68 8.25 -0.60
C ARG A 73 -5.17 8.45 -0.32
N PHE A 74 -5.56 8.39 0.95
CA PHE A 74 -6.93 8.71 1.35
C PHE A 74 -7.19 10.21 1.26
N TYR A 75 -8.32 10.62 0.67
CA TYR A 75 -8.68 12.04 0.57
C TYR A 75 -9.08 12.62 1.92
N GLU A 76 -9.75 11.81 2.74
CA GLU A 76 -10.21 12.18 4.07
C GLU A 76 -9.72 11.12 5.05
N ALA A 77 -8.54 11.32 5.63
CA ALA A 77 -8.01 10.38 6.63
C ALA A 77 -8.76 10.56 7.96
N HIS A 78 -9.96 9.99 8.07
CA HIS A 78 -10.77 10.08 9.28
C HIS A 78 -10.03 9.47 10.48
N GLU A 79 -9.88 10.25 11.56
CA GLU A 79 -9.07 9.87 12.72
C GLU A 79 -9.66 8.71 13.52
N ASP A 80 -10.99 8.59 13.53
CA ASP A 80 -11.75 7.51 14.16
C ASP A 80 -11.50 6.14 13.52
N LEU A 81 -11.10 6.12 12.24
CA LEU A 81 -10.77 4.89 11.53
C LEU A 81 -9.32 4.45 11.71
N ARG A 82 -8.47 5.24 12.39
CA ARG A 82 -7.07 4.89 12.62
C ARG A 82 -6.92 3.83 13.70
N VAL A 83 -6.14 2.80 13.39
CA VAL A 83 -5.70 1.84 14.40
C VAL A 83 -4.73 2.52 15.36
N GLN A 84 -5.02 2.41 16.66
CA GLN A 84 -4.21 3.02 17.71
C GLN A 84 -3.13 2.06 18.20
N GLY A 85 -2.08 2.62 18.80
CA GLY A 85 -0.99 1.85 19.41
C GLY A 85 0.36 2.05 18.73
N ILE A 86 1.43 1.89 19.50
CA ILE A 86 2.81 2.11 19.04
C ILE A 86 3.20 1.19 17.88
N ASP A 87 2.65 -0.03 17.88
CA ASP A 87 2.89 -1.03 16.83
C ASP A 87 2.36 -0.60 15.46
N PHE A 88 1.49 0.42 15.40
CA PHE A 88 0.88 0.96 14.19
C PHE A 88 1.41 2.34 13.79
N GLU A 89 2.45 2.86 14.45
CA GLU A 89 3.15 4.04 13.96
C GLU A 89 3.83 3.77 12.61
N ASP A 90 4.44 2.59 12.46
CA ASP A 90 5.03 2.09 11.21
C ASP A 90 5.06 0.55 11.20
N ARG A 91 3.89 -0.09 10.99
CA ARG A 91 3.76 -1.55 10.98
C ARG A 91 4.02 -2.11 9.60
N TRP A 92 4.89 -3.12 9.54
CA TRP A 92 5.13 -3.89 8.33
C TRP A 92 4.53 -5.28 8.48
N ILE A 93 3.76 -5.71 7.49
CA ILE A 93 3.18 -7.06 7.42
C ILE A 93 3.72 -7.74 6.17
N ARG A 94 4.28 -8.93 6.34
CA ARG A 94 4.90 -9.70 5.26
C ARG A 94 3.97 -10.80 4.78
N VAL A 95 3.68 -10.78 3.48
CA VAL A 95 2.83 -11.75 2.80
C VAL A 95 3.70 -12.67 1.95
N HIS A 96 3.80 -13.93 2.38
CA HIS A 96 4.45 -14.99 1.62
C HIS A 96 3.46 -15.61 0.64
N MET A 97 3.82 -15.63 -0.64
CA MET A 97 2.95 -16.09 -1.71
C MET A 97 3.69 -16.97 -2.72
N LEU A 98 2.91 -17.74 -3.47
CA LEU A 98 3.35 -18.43 -4.68
C LEU A 98 2.79 -17.70 -5.88
N VAL A 99 3.67 -17.38 -6.84
CA VAL A 99 3.31 -16.79 -8.15
C VAL A 99 3.71 -17.79 -9.21
N ASN A 100 2.72 -18.45 -9.83
CA ASN A 100 2.94 -19.60 -10.72
C ASN A 100 3.91 -20.63 -10.07
N GLY A 101 3.64 -21.00 -8.81
CA GLY A 101 4.46 -21.94 -8.04
C GLY A 101 5.80 -21.40 -7.51
N LYS A 102 6.23 -20.19 -7.87
CA LYS A 102 7.47 -19.60 -7.37
C LYS A 102 7.23 -18.79 -6.10
N LYS A 103 8.03 -19.03 -5.06
CA LYS A 103 7.96 -18.29 -3.80
C LYS A 103 8.32 -16.82 -4.02
N GLN A 104 7.46 -15.94 -3.52
CA GLN A 104 7.68 -14.51 -3.46
C GLN A 104 7.22 -13.97 -2.12
N ILE A 105 7.80 -12.82 -1.75
CA ILE A 105 7.46 -12.10 -0.54
C ILE A 105 7.03 -10.70 -0.96
N CYS A 106 5.87 -10.28 -0.47
CA CYS A 106 5.36 -8.91 -0.59
C CYS A 106 5.21 -8.32 0.81
N ASN A 107 5.22 -6.99 0.89
CA ASN A 107 5.02 -6.29 2.14
C ASN A 107 3.79 -5.39 2.05
N VAL A 108 3.09 -5.24 3.17
CA VAL A 108 2.05 -4.25 3.38
C VAL A 108 2.52 -3.37 4.51
N ASN A 109 2.41 -2.05 4.34
CA ASN A 109 2.71 -1.09 5.38
C ASN A 109 1.43 -0.44 5.91
N VAL A 110 1.32 -0.36 7.23
CA VAL A 110 0.34 0.44 7.94
C VAL A 110 1.10 1.54 8.66
N TYR A 111 0.88 2.80 8.27
CA TYR A 111 1.60 3.96 8.79
C TYR A 111 0.64 4.85 9.57
N ARG A 112 1.00 5.18 10.81
CA ARG A 112 0.17 6.01 11.71
C ARG A 112 -1.29 5.54 11.78
N GLY A 113 -1.48 4.23 11.86
CA GLY A 113 -2.79 3.58 11.95
C GLY A 113 -3.57 3.48 10.64
N LEU A 114 -3.00 3.88 9.49
CA LEU A 114 -3.65 3.85 8.19
C LEU A 114 -2.98 2.87 7.22
N VAL A 115 -3.75 2.17 6.40
CA VAL A 115 -3.19 1.42 5.26
C VAL A 115 -2.40 2.39 4.38
N PHE A 116 -1.11 2.14 4.20
CA PHE A 116 -0.25 3.09 3.51
C PHE A 116 0.26 2.56 2.19
N SER A 117 0.84 1.36 2.15
CA SER A 117 1.43 0.84 0.91
C SER A 117 1.38 -0.67 0.78
N VAL A 118 1.47 -1.11 -0.47
CA VAL A 118 1.71 -2.50 -0.87
C VAL A 118 2.99 -2.54 -1.71
N GLU A 119 3.97 -3.31 -1.26
CA GLU A 119 5.24 -3.51 -1.97
C GLU A 119 5.32 -4.93 -2.52
N THR A 120 5.67 -5.03 -3.78
CA THR A 120 5.75 -6.30 -4.52
C THR A 120 7.17 -6.58 -4.99
N ARG A 121 7.58 -7.86 -4.96
CA ARG A 121 8.94 -8.27 -5.36
C ARG A 121 9.21 -8.05 -6.85
N SER A 122 8.27 -8.49 -7.68
CA SER A 122 8.32 -8.36 -9.15
C SER A 122 7.51 -7.16 -9.64
N PRO A 123 7.81 -6.61 -10.83
CA PRO A 123 7.01 -5.53 -11.41
C PRO A 123 5.55 -5.93 -11.64
N ARG A 124 4.63 -4.96 -11.59
CA ARG A 124 3.17 -5.11 -11.83
C ARG A 124 2.81 -6.06 -12.98
N LYS A 125 3.50 -5.93 -14.12
CA LYS A 125 3.23 -6.72 -15.33
C LYS A 125 3.37 -8.23 -15.08
N THR A 126 4.23 -8.63 -14.15
CA THR A 126 4.43 -10.04 -13.76
C THR A 126 3.18 -10.65 -13.14
N TYR A 127 2.34 -9.88 -12.46
CA TYR A 127 1.14 -10.42 -11.80
C TYR A 127 -0.10 -10.48 -12.70
N LYS A 128 -0.01 -9.95 -13.94
CA LYS A 128 -1.15 -9.93 -14.85
C LYS A 128 -1.37 -11.32 -15.43
N GLY A 129 -2.49 -11.94 -15.08
CA GLY A 129 -2.88 -13.27 -15.59
C GLY A 129 -2.10 -14.43 -14.96
N THR A 130 -1.39 -14.21 -13.86
CA THR A 130 -0.69 -15.26 -13.12
C THR A 130 -1.53 -15.79 -11.97
N GLU A 131 -1.37 -17.08 -11.67
CA GLU A 131 -1.91 -17.66 -10.46
C GLU A 131 -1.13 -17.14 -9.24
N ILE A 132 -1.84 -16.57 -8.28
CA ILE A 132 -1.27 -16.08 -7.03
C ILE A 132 -1.98 -16.77 -5.88
N ARG A 133 -1.20 -17.43 -5.02
CA ARG A 133 -1.70 -18.05 -3.79
C ARG A 133 -0.95 -17.53 -2.58
N VAL A 134 -1.67 -17.02 -1.60
CA VAL A 134 -1.09 -16.66 -0.30
C VAL A 134 -0.82 -17.95 0.48
N VAL A 135 0.39 -18.07 1.03
CA VAL A 135 0.85 -19.23 1.80
C VAL A 135 0.87 -18.93 3.29
N LYS A 136 1.39 -17.76 3.65
CA LYS A 136 1.58 -17.36 5.04
C LYS A 136 1.62 -15.84 5.15
N VAL A 137 1.11 -15.32 6.25
CA VAL A 137 1.27 -13.92 6.65
C VAL A 137 2.00 -13.90 7.98
N VAL A 138 2.98 -12.99 8.12
CA VAL A 138 3.74 -12.80 9.35
C VAL A 138 3.99 -11.31 9.56
N ASP A 139 4.30 -10.91 10.79
CA ASP A 139 4.83 -9.58 11.03
C ASP A 139 6.18 -9.41 10.31
N GLY A 140 6.34 -8.26 9.67
CA GLY A 140 7.55 -7.84 8.98
C GLY A 140 8.34 -6.82 9.79
N ASN A 141 9.48 -6.43 9.25
CA ASN A 141 10.29 -5.32 9.76
C ASN A 141 10.55 -4.35 8.61
N GLY A 142 10.42 -3.04 8.87
CA GLY A 142 10.73 -1.99 7.90
C GLY A 142 12.17 -2.05 7.38
N ALA A 143 13.10 -2.66 8.10
CA ALA A 143 14.48 -2.93 7.66
C ALA A 143 14.55 -3.77 6.36
N ASP A 144 13.53 -4.60 6.13
CA ASP A 144 13.43 -5.50 4.98
C ASP A 144 12.49 -4.97 3.89
N SER A 145 12.05 -3.70 3.98
CA SER A 145 11.20 -3.09 2.96
C SER A 145 11.99 -2.83 1.68
N PHE A 146 11.28 -2.82 0.55
CA PHE A 146 11.85 -2.46 -0.74
C PHE A 146 12.27 -0.99 -0.75
N THR A 147 11.53 -0.13 -0.05
CA THR A 147 11.90 1.29 0.16
C THR A 147 13.28 1.42 0.79
N ARG A 148 13.56 0.73 1.91
CA ARG A 148 14.90 0.77 2.53
C ARG A 148 15.97 0.03 1.71
N ALA A 149 15.59 -0.92 0.86
CA ALA A 149 16.54 -1.53 -0.08
C ALA A 149 16.98 -0.54 -1.17
N ILE A 150 16.07 0.30 -1.66
CA ILE A 150 16.36 1.41 -2.57
C ILE A 150 17.23 2.46 -1.84
N ASP A 151 16.83 2.92 -0.65
CA ASP A 151 17.59 3.92 0.11
C ASP A 151 19.04 3.48 0.35
N ARG A 152 19.27 2.21 0.70
CA ARG A 152 20.62 1.65 0.86
C ARG A 152 21.42 1.64 -0.44
N GLN A 153 20.77 1.36 -1.57
CA GLN A 153 21.41 1.39 -2.89
C GLN A 153 21.76 2.82 -3.34
N GLU A 154 20.92 3.79 -3.01
CA GLU A 154 21.06 5.18 -3.47
C GLU A 154 21.96 6.03 -2.57
N HIS A 155 21.96 5.78 -1.25
CA HIS A 155 22.65 6.65 -0.29
C HIS A 155 23.82 6.01 0.45
N GLY A 156 24.05 4.69 0.29
CA GLY A 156 25.09 3.99 1.03
C GLY A 156 24.76 3.86 2.51
N THR A 157 25.19 2.76 3.13
CA THR A 157 24.91 2.46 4.54
C THR A 157 25.45 3.56 5.47
N GLY A 158 24.56 4.15 6.28
CA GLY A 158 24.91 4.63 7.61
C GLY A 158 25.00 3.47 8.59
#